data_AF-A0A965EKU7-F1
#
_entry.id   AF-A0A965EKU7-F1
#
_cell.length_a   1.000
_cell.length_b   1.000
_cell.length_c   1.000
_cell.angle_alpha   90.00
_cell.angle_beta   90.00
_cell.angle_gamma   90.00
#
_symmetry.space_group_name_H-M   'P 1'
#
loop_
_entity.id
_entity.type
_entity.pdbx_description
1 polymer ?
#
loop_
_entity_poly.entity_id
_entity_poly.type
_entity_poly.pdbx_seq_one_letter_code
_entity_poly.pdbx_strand_id
1 'polypeptide(L)' 'MRFPVSLTSCPAFGGPDLTTLYVTTASSRFEPEDFEREPDAGALFAVDTDVTGLPEPVFGA' A
#
# COMPACT_ATOMS: atom_id res chain seq x y z
N MET A 1 -2.95 9.50 -6.80
CA MET A 1 -2.31 9.52 -5.47
C MET A 1 -0.80 9.39 -5.66
N ARG A 2 0.03 9.96 -4.77
CA ARG A 2 1.49 9.77 -4.78
C ARG A 2 1.94 9.40 -3.36
N PHE A 3 2.90 8.49 -3.26
CA PHE A 3 3.48 8.05 -1.99
C PHE A 3 4.92 8.57 -1.88
N PRO A 4 5.47 8.79 -0.67
CA PRO A 4 6.83 9.26 -0.46
C PRO A 4 7.88 8.14 -0.68
N VAL A 5 7.54 7.13 -1.47
CA VAL A 5 8.39 5.98 -1.77
C VAL A 5 8.27 5.60 -3.25
N SER A 6 9.37 5.12 -3.82
CA SER A 6 9.50 4.81 -5.24
C SER A 6 8.98 3.42 -5.60
N LEU A 7 8.98 2.47 -4.65
CA LEU A 7 8.65 1.06 -4.90
C LEU A 7 7.31 0.66 -4.29
N THR A 8 6.21 1.21 -4.80
CA THR A 8 4.86 0.72 -4.49
C THR A 8 4.59 -0.60 -5.21
N SER A 9 4.09 -1.62 -4.51
CA SER A 9 3.84 -2.95 -5.09
C SER A 9 2.38 -3.19 -5.44
N CYS A 10 1.51 -3.32 -4.45
CA CYS A 10 0.11 -3.73 -4.66
C CYS A 10 -0.86 -2.90 -3.79
N PRO A 11 -1.93 -2.36 -4.39
CA PRO A 11 -3.05 -1.79 -3.67
C PRO A 11 -4.14 -2.84 -3.36
N ALA A 12 -4.88 -2.66 -2.27
CA ALA A 12 -6.09 -3.41 -1.95
C ALA A 12 -7.07 -2.54 -1.15
N PHE A 13 -8.37 -2.63 -1.45
CA PHE A 13 -9.38 -1.98 -0.62
C PHE A 13 -9.64 -2.80 0.65
N GLY A 14 -9.86 -2.10 1.76
CA GLY A 14 -10.11 -2.70 3.06
C GLY A 14 -10.79 -1.72 4.00
N GLY A 15 -10.74 -2.05 5.30
CA GLY A 15 -11.53 -1.35 6.32
C GLY A 15 -12.99 -1.85 6.35
N PRO A 16 -13.76 -1.49 7.39
CA PRO A 16 -15.12 -1.99 7.59
C PRO A 16 -16.08 -1.69 6.42
N ASP A 17 -15.89 -0.54 5.77
CA ASP A 17 -16.73 -0.05 4.68
C ASP A 17 -16.07 -0.17 3.30
N LEU A 18 -14.89 -0.80 3.20
CA LEU A 18 -14.10 -0.93 1.97
C LEU A 18 -13.73 0.40 1.30
N THR A 19 -13.65 1.49 2.06
CA THR A 19 -13.29 2.84 1.60
C THR A 19 -11.83 3.21 1.86
N THR A 20 -11.07 2.34 2.55
CA THR A 20 -9.63 2.55 2.78
C THR A 20 -8.82 1.77 1.74
N LEU A 21 -7.96 2.46 1.01
CA LEU A 21 -6.99 1.85 0.09
C LEU A 21 -5.67 1.59 0.83
N TYR A 22 -5.37 0.32 1.07
CA TYR A 22 -4.08 -0.11 1.56
C TYR A 22 -3.10 -0.24 0.40
N VAL A 23 -1.89 0.29 0.55
CA VAL A 23 -0.84 0.21 -0.48
C VAL A 23 0.43 -0.34 0.16
N THR A 24 0.80 -1.54 -0.28
CA THR A 24 2.06 -2.18 0.09
C THR A 24 3.22 -1.57 -0.70
N THR A 25 4.39 -1.51 -0.06
CA THR A 25 5.61 -1.01 -0.69
C THR A 25 6.77 -1.96 -0.40
N ALA A 26 7.83 -1.86 -1.18
CA ALA A 26 8.98 -2.74 -1.08
C ALA A 26 10.25 -1.95 -0.79
N SER A 27 11.17 -2.58 -0.07
CA SER A 27 12.53 -2.08 0.18
C SER A 27 13.59 -3.16 -0.05
N SER A 28 13.23 -4.28 -0.68
CA SER A 28 14.15 -5.41 -0.90
C SER A 28 15.35 -5.11 -1.81
N ARG A 29 15.34 -3.96 -2.49
CA ARG A 29 16.44 -3.49 -3.36
C ARG A 29 17.15 -2.26 -2.81
N PHE A 30 16.81 -1.82 -1.60
CA PHE A 30 17.37 -0.61 -1.00
C PHE A 30 18.64 -0.96 -0.24
N GLU A 31 19.65 -0.12 -0.40
CA GLU A 31 20.83 -0.10 0.45
C GLU A 31 20.60 0.85 1.64
N PRO A 32 21.41 0.79 2.71
CA PRO A 32 21.23 1.63 3.90
C PRO A 32 21.12 3.15 3.60
N GLU A 33 21.84 3.62 2.58
CA GLU A 33 21.84 5.04 2.15
C GLU A 33 20.52 5.44 1.46
N ASP A 34 19.82 4.50 0.81
CA ASP A 34 18.55 4.78 0.14
C ASP A 34 17.43 5.09 1.14
N PHE A 35 17.50 4.51 2.34
CA PHE A 35 16.54 4.79 3.42
C PHE A 35 16.69 6.20 4.00
N GLU A 36 17.81 6.88 3.80
CA GLU A 36 17.91 8.30 4.15
C GLU A 36 17.04 9.17 3.24
N ARG A 37 16.86 8.74 1.98
CA ARG A 37 16.06 9.46 0.98
C ARG A 37 14.59 9.06 1.02
N GLU A 38 14.30 7.80 1.26
CA GLU A 38 12.92 7.28 1.37
C GLU A 38 12.80 6.41 2.63
N PRO A 39 12.64 7.04 3.81
CA PRO A 39 12.62 6.32 5.09
C PRO A 39 11.43 5.36 5.22
N ASP A 40 10.35 5.63 4.50
CA ASP A 40 9.14 4.79 4.53
C ASP A 40 9.18 3.64 3.51
N ALA A 41 10.29 3.43 2.79
CA ALA A 41 10.41 2.33 1.83
C ALA A 41 10.20 0.98 2.53
N GLY A 42 9.21 0.21 2.05
CA GLY A 42 8.80 -1.06 2.66
C GLY A 42 7.67 -0.95 3.69
N ALA A 43 7.19 0.27 3.99
CA ALA A 43 6.03 0.48 4.84
C ALA A 43 4.70 0.09 4.14
N LEU A 44 3.65 -0.03 4.95
CA LEU A 44 2.27 -0.13 4.50
C LEU A 44 1.59 1.22 4.67
N PHE A 45 1.03 1.76 3.59
CA PHE A 45 0.22 2.97 3.65
C PHE A 45 -1.26 2.62 3.67
N ALA A 46 -2.04 3.39 4.41
CA ALA A 46 -3.50 3.33 4.42
C ALA A 46 -4.03 4.73 4.06
N VAL A 47 -4.92 4.80 3.07
CA VAL A 47 -5.45 6.08 2.61
C VAL A 47 -6.96 6.00 2.48
N ASP A 48 -7.66 6.94 3.09
CA ASP A 48 -9.10 7.07 2.95
C ASP A 48 -9.45 7.59 1.56
N THR A 49 -10.48 7.00 0.96
CA THR A 49 -10.91 7.33 -0.39
C THR A 49 -12.42 7.61 -0.42
N ASP A 50 -12.83 8.44 -1.37
CA ASP A 50 -14.25 8.74 -1.62
C ASP A 50 -14.94 7.62 -2.45
N VAL A 51 -14.25 6.51 -2.69
CA VAL A 51 -14.76 5.37 -3.48
C VAL A 51 -14.82 4.12 -2.61
N THR A 52 -15.82 3.28 -2.87
CA THR A 52 -15.98 2.00 -2.18
C THR A 52 -15.44 0.88 -3.06
N GLY A 53 -14.52 0.09 -2.52
CA GLY A 53 -13.98 -1.11 -3.16
C GLY A 53 -14.93 -2.31 -3.08
N LEU A 54 -14.40 -3.48 -3.43
CA LEU A 54 -15.11 -4.76 -3.34
C LEU A 54 -14.36 -5.71 -2.41
N PRO A 55 -15.06 -6.63 -1.73
CA PRO A 55 -14.41 -7.67 -0.96
C PRO A 55 -13.67 -8.64 -1.89
N GLU A 56 -12.48 -9.07 -1.48
CA GLU A 56 -11.73 -10.10 -2.19
C GLU A 56 -12.53 -11.41 -2.21
N PRO A 57 -12.63 -12.11 -3.36
CA PRO A 57 -13.32 -13.38 -3.43
C PRO A 57 -12.58 -14.44 -2.61
N VAL A 58 -13.35 -15.24 -1.87
CA VAL A 58 -12.79 -16.37 -1.14
C VAL A 58 -12.56 -17.52 -2.13
N PHE A 59 -11.33 -18.02 -2.19
CA PHE A 59 -11.00 -19.15 -3.05
C PHE A 59 -11.86 -20.37 -2.70
N GLY A 60 -12.62 -20.89 -3.68
CA GLY A 60 -13.46 -22.08 -3.53
C GLY A 60 -14.86 -21.84 -2.95
N ALA A 61 -15.31 -20.59 -2.84
CA ALA A 61 -16.68 -20.23 -2.49
C ALA A 61 -17.69 -20.42 -3.64
#